data_AF-A0A8X6J3U0-F1
#
_entry.id   AF-A0A8X6J3U0-F1
#
_cell.length_a   1.000
_cell.length_b   1.000
_cell.length_c   1.000
_cell.angle_alpha   90.00
_cell.angle_beta   90.00
_cell.angle_gamma   90.00
#
_symmetry.space_group_name_H-M   'P 1'
#
loop_
_entity.id
_entity.type
_entity.pdbx_description
1 polymer ?
#
loop_
_entity_poly.entity_id
_entity_poly.type
_entity_poly.pdbx_seq_one_letter_code
_entity_poly.pdbx_strand_id
1 'polypeptide(L)'
;MTHTRNKAGRSIVQTPAKNIQGLGHSKGLATKRLDQLWRTLSRDKQMENLYREFMQQYLDLGHMEKVEEHLDETSANNFCYYLPHHGVFRPDKTTSKLRIVFNGSASTTSGLSLNDLLLKGEVKEDIF
;
A
#
# COMPACT_ATOMS: atom_id res chain seq x y z
N MET A 1 16.69 -8.87 -7.04
CA MET A 1 15.93 -8.31 -5.89
C MET A 1 16.87 -8.23 -4.72
N THR A 2 17.27 -7.03 -4.29
CA THR A 2 18.18 -6.85 -3.16
C THR A 2 17.35 -6.65 -1.91
N HIS A 3 17.43 -7.58 -0.96
CA HIS A 3 16.76 -7.50 0.32
C HIS A 3 17.77 -7.01 1.35
N THR A 4 17.55 -5.81 1.90
CA THR A 4 18.39 -5.26 2.97
C THR A 4 17.53 -5.07 4.22
N ARG A 5 18.11 -5.20 5.42
CA ARG A 5 17.43 -4.81 6.66
C ARG A 5 18.00 -3.48 7.12
N ASN A 6 17.11 -2.54 7.48
CA ASN A 6 17.57 -1.31 8.14
C ASN A 6 17.95 -1.58 9.60
N LYS A 7 18.55 -0.59 10.27
CA LYS A 7 18.98 -0.69 11.68
C LYS A 7 17.81 -0.96 12.66
N ALA A 8 16.57 -0.72 12.24
CA ALA A 8 15.35 -1.02 12.98
C ALA A 8 14.76 -2.40 12.65
N GLY A 9 15.48 -3.25 11.88
CA GLY A 9 15.04 -4.59 11.52
C GLY A 9 14.00 -4.66 10.39
N ARG A 10 13.58 -3.53 9.81
CA ARG A 10 12.64 -3.48 8.68
C ARG A 10 13.31 -3.99 7.40
N SER A 11 12.63 -4.88 6.69
CA SER A 11 13.01 -5.33 5.36
C SER A 11 12.80 -4.22 4.33
N ILE A 12 13.88 -3.70 3.79
CA ILE A 12 13.89 -2.80 2.63
C ILE A 12 14.06 -3.67 1.38
N VAL A 13 13.03 -3.70 0.56
CA VAL A 13 13.07 -4.29 -0.77
C VAL A 13 13.40 -3.18 -1.76
N GLN A 14 14.60 -3.25 -2.33
CA GLN A 14 14.92 -2.39 -3.46
C GLN A 14 14.37 -3.02 -4.74
N THR A 15 13.21 -2.53 -5.16
CA THR A 15 12.60 -2.91 -6.44
C THR A 15 13.17 -2.01 -7.53
N PRO A 16 13.66 -2.57 -8.65
CA PRO A 16 14.09 -1.75 -9.76
C PRO A 16 12.89 -0.96 -10.30
N ALA A 17 13.02 0.35 -10.45
CA ALA A 17 11.97 1.22 -10.96
C ALA A 17 12.47 1.94 -12.21
N LYS A 18 11.58 2.15 -13.17
CA LYS A 18 11.75 3.16 -14.24
C LYS A 18 11.74 4.56 -13.62
N ASN A 19 11.81 5.59 -14.46
CA ASN A 19 11.74 6.98 -14.03
C ASN A 19 10.43 7.30 -13.26
N ILE A 20 10.52 7.26 -11.94
CA ILE A 20 9.41 7.45 -10.98
C ILE A 20 8.84 8.89 -11.04
N GLN A 21 9.62 9.83 -11.59
CA GLN A 21 9.25 11.23 -11.78
C GLN A 21 8.09 11.43 -12.76
N GLY A 22 7.67 10.40 -13.50
CA GLY A 22 6.50 10.44 -14.39
C GLY A 22 5.14 10.25 -13.70
N LEU A 23 5.11 9.91 -12.41
CA LEU A 23 3.85 9.75 -11.67
C LEU A 23 3.24 11.12 -11.36
N GLY A 24 1.95 11.25 -11.63
CA GLY A 24 1.16 12.38 -11.18
C GLY A 24 0.74 12.22 -9.72
N HIS A 25 -0.18 13.09 -9.27
CA HIS A 25 -0.70 13.05 -7.91
C HIS A 25 -1.62 11.83 -7.71
N SER A 26 -1.43 11.09 -6.62
CA SER A 26 -2.28 9.93 -6.26
C SER A 26 -3.17 10.17 -5.04
N LYS A 27 -2.87 11.17 -4.22
CA LYS A 27 -3.55 11.47 -2.94
C LYS A 27 -5.05 11.63 -3.08
N GLY A 28 -5.50 12.43 -4.06
CA GLY A 28 -6.92 12.68 -4.27
C GLY A 28 -7.74 11.41 -4.57
N LEU A 29 -7.17 10.48 -5.35
CA LEU A 29 -7.80 9.19 -5.61
C LEU A 29 -7.79 8.31 -4.34
N ALA A 30 -6.65 8.24 -3.64
CA ALA A 30 -6.52 7.46 -2.41
C ALA A 30 -7.51 7.92 -1.33
N THR A 31 -7.66 9.23 -1.12
CA THR A 31 -8.63 9.80 -0.16
C THR A 31 -10.06 9.44 -0.55
N LYS A 32 -10.46 9.59 -1.82
CA LYS A 32 -11.80 9.18 -2.27
C LYS A 32 -12.10 7.71 -2.01
N ARG A 33 -11.09 6.83 -2.19
CA ARG A 33 -11.23 5.39 -1.90
C ARG A 33 -11.30 5.12 -0.40
N LEU A 34 -10.56 5.87 0.41
CA LEU A 34 -10.64 5.80 1.86
C LEU A 34 -12.03 6.22 2.37
N ASP A 35 -12.61 7.29 1.83
CA ASP A 35 -13.97 7.72 2.20
C ASP A 35 -15.02 6.66 1.86
N GLN A 36 -14.87 6.01 0.70
CA GLN A 36 -15.73 4.89 0.31
C GLN A 36 -15.60 3.71 1.28
N LEU A 37 -14.36 3.36 1.64
CA LEU A 37 -14.08 2.32 2.62
C LEU A 37 -14.76 2.62 3.96
N TRP A 38 -14.60 3.84 4.49
CA TRP A 38 -15.25 4.24 5.75
C TRP A 38 -16.76 4.09 5.72
N ARG A 39 -17.42 4.48 4.63
CA ARG A 39 -18.88 4.31 4.45
C ARG A 39 -19.30 2.85 4.43
N THR A 40 -18.46 1.95 3.91
CA THR A 40 -18.72 0.51 3.94
C THR A 40 -18.54 -0.04 5.35
N LEU A 41 -17.43 0.30 6.02
CA LEU A 41 -17.15 -0.15 7.38
C LEU A 41 -18.21 0.34 8.38
N SER A 42 -18.70 1.58 8.23
CA SER A 42 -19.74 2.12 9.11
C SER A 42 -21.08 1.37 9.02
N ARG A 43 -21.30 0.58 7.96
CA ARG A 43 -22.51 -0.22 7.76
C ARG A 43 -22.35 -1.67 8.18
N ASP A 44 -21.12 -2.14 8.37
CA ASP A 44 -20.80 -3.52 8.71
C ASP A 44 -19.79 -3.55 9.87
N LYS A 45 -20.33 -3.75 11.08
CA LYS A 45 -19.52 -3.74 12.31
C LYS A 45 -18.52 -4.90 12.36
N GLN A 46 -18.84 -6.04 11.77
CA GLN A 46 -17.91 -7.17 11.72
C GLN A 46 -16.71 -6.84 10.84
N MET A 47 -16.97 -6.27 9.66
CA MET A 47 -15.91 -5.84 8.75
C MET A 47 -15.05 -4.73 9.36
N GLU A 48 -15.65 -3.76 10.04
CA GLU A 48 -14.94 -2.69 10.76
C GLU A 48 -13.97 -3.24 11.80
N ASN A 49 -14.43 -4.18 12.65
CA ASN A 49 -13.61 -4.78 13.70
C ASN A 49 -12.41 -5.52 13.10
N LEU A 50 -12.63 -6.36 12.08
CA LEU A 50 -11.56 -7.07 11.39
C LEU A 50 -10.55 -6.12 10.76
N TYR A 51 -11.02 -5.00 10.18
CA TYR A 51 -10.15 -3.98 9.60
C TYR A 51 -9.27 -3.32 10.66
N ARG A 52 -9.88 -2.96 11.80
CA ARG A 52 -9.18 -2.32 12.91
C ARG A 52 -8.14 -3.25 13.52
N GLU A 53 -8.47 -4.52 13.72
CA GLU A 53 -7.53 -5.55 14.20
C GLU A 53 -6.35 -5.70 13.25
N PHE A 54 -6.59 -5.80 11.94
CA PHE A 54 -5.52 -5.88 10.94
C PHE A 54 -4.61 -4.65 11.00
N MET A 55 -5.18 -3.44 10.99
CA MET A 55 -4.40 -2.20 11.01
C MET A 55 -3.59 -2.08 12.30
N GLN A 56 -4.16 -2.43 13.46
CA GLN A 56 -3.41 -2.42 14.72
C GLN A 56 -2.25 -3.42 14.68
N GLN A 57 -2.48 -4.66 14.23
CA GLN A 57 -1.42 -5.64 14.09
C GLN A 57 -0.31 -5.17 13.13
N TYR A 58 -0.68 -4.54 12.02
CA TYR A 58 0.28 -4.00 11.05
C TYR A 58 1.13 -2.86 11.66
N LEU A 59 0.57 -2.06 12.56
CA LEU A 59 1.27 -1.05 13.35
C LEU A 59 2.22 -1.70 14.37
N ASP A 60 1.72 -2.66 15.15
CA ASP A 60 2.46 -3.32 16.24
C ASP A 60 3.66 -4.11 15.72
N LEU A 61 3.54 -4.69 14.51
CA LEU A 61 4.65 -5.35 13.80
C LEU A 61 5.65 -4.36 13.18
N GLY A 62 5.41 -3.05 13.31
CA GLY A 62 6.26 -2.00 12.75
C GLY A 62 6.24 -1.94 11.22
N HIS A 63 5.20 -2.49 10.57
CA HIS A 63 5.03 -2.48 9.11
C HIS A 63 4.41 -1.19 8.58
N MET A 64 3.85 -0.34 9.46
CA MET A 64 3.46 1.02 9.14
C MET A 64 3.79 1.97 10.29
N GLU A 65 3.84 3.26 9.97
CA GLU A 65 3.98 4.35 10.93
C GLU A 65 3.06 5.50 10.53
N LYS A 66 2.73 6.36 11.49
CA LYS A 66 1.92 7.54 11.19
C LYS A 66 2.76 8.51 10.35
N VAL A 67 2.22 8.91 9.20
CA VAL A 67 2.86 9.90 8.33
C VAL A 67 2.86 11.26 9.02
N GLU A 68 4.01 11.93 9.00
CA GLU A 68 4.16 13.31 9.44
C GLU A 68 3.50 14.26 8.43
N GLU A 69 2.57 15.11 8.90
CA GLU A 69 1.77 16.01 8.05
C GLU A 69 2.61 17.10 7.35
N HIS A 70 3.86 17.28 7.76
CA HIS A 70 4.81 18.31 7.30
C HIS A 70 5.77 17.84 6.21
N LEU A 71 5.55 16.64 5.64
CA LEU A 71 6.23 16.26 4.40
C LEU A 71 5.65 17.08 3.25
N ASP A 72 6.25 18.24 2.99
CA ASP A 72 5.91 19.11 1.87
C ASP A 72 5.97 18.33 0.56
N GLU A 73 4.79 18.04 -0.02
CA GLU A 73 4.61 17.43 -1.36
C GLU A 73 5.28 18.28 -2.46
N THR A 74 5.67 19.51 -2.14
CA THR A 74 6.33 20.50 -3.00
C THR A 74 7.86 20.47 -2.93
N SER A 75 8.47 19.76 -1.97
CA SER A 75 9.92 19.63 -1.92
C SER A 75 10.38 18.69 -3.05
N ALA A 76 11.26 19.17 -3.94
CA ALA A 76 11.75 18.43 -5.11
C ALA A 76 12.42 17.07 -4.78
N ASN A 77 12.76 16.83 -3.50
CA ASN A 77 13.32 15.56 -3.01
C ASN A 77 12.31 14.65 -2.29
N ASN A 78 11.05 15.07 -2.07
CA ASN A 78 10.04 14.30 -1.34
C ASN A 78 8.93 13.82 -2.28
N PHE A 79 9.26 12.86 -3.15
CA PHE A 79 8.24 12.15 -3.92
C PHE A 79 7.38 11.28 -2.98
N CYS A 80 6.09 11.59 -2.85
CA CYS A 80 5.13 10.83 -2.06
C CYS A 80 4.07 10.18 -2.93
N TYR A 81 3.89 8.86 -2.79
CA TYR A 81 2.85 8.10 -3.50
C TYR A 81 1.91 7.41 -2.50
N TYR A 82 0.64 7.78 -2.59
CA TYR A 82 -0.42 7.18 -1.77
C TYR A 82 -1.04 5.99 -2.50
N LEU A 83 -1.00 4.82 -1.86
CA LEU A 83 -1.64 3.59 -2.34
C LEU A 83 -3.07 3.49 -1.79
N PRO A 84 -4.11 3.51 -2.64
CA PRO A 84 -5.45 3.10 -2.20
C PRO A 84 -5.40 1.66 -1.67
N HIS A 85 -6.19 1.35 -0.65
CA HIS A 85 -6.31 0.00 -0.14
C HIS A 85 -7.77 -0.42 0.02
N HIS A 86 -8.01 -1.73 0.01
CA HIS A 86 -9.33 -2.30 0.25
C HIS A 86 -9.21 -3.67 0.93
N GLY A 87 -10.28 -4.08 1.62
CA GLY A 87 -10.35 -5.37 2.29
C GLY A 87 -10.99 -6.42 1.40
N VAL A 88 -10.36 -7.59 1.31
CA VAL A 88 -10.94 -8.79 0.68
C VAL A 88 -11.35 -9.75 1.80
N PHE A 89 -12.65 -9.94 1.95
CA PHE A 89 -13.22 -10.85 2.94
C PHE A 89 -13.23 -12.29 2.40
N ARG A 90 -12.73 -13.22 3.20
CA ARG A 90 -12.64 -14.66 2.88
C ARG A 90 -13.13 -15.47 4.07
N PRO A 91 -14.45 -15.66 4.23
CA PRO A 91 -15.03 -16.31 5.41
C PRO A 91 -14.61 -17.78 5.53
N ASP A 92 -14.21 -18.40 4.42
CA ASP A 92 -13.72 -19.77 4.30
C ASP A 92 -12.31 -19.98 4.89
N LYS A 93 -11.59 -18.90 5.21
CA LYS A 93 -10.22 -19.00 5.72
C LYS A 93 -10.17 -19.11 7.24
N THR A 94 -9.40 -20.09 7.71
CA THR A 94 -9.20 -20.40 9.12
C THR A 94 -8.24 -19.43 9.83
N THR A 95 -7.25 -18.89 9.12
CA THR A 95 -6.19 -18.06 9.72
C THR A 95 -6.49 -16.57 9.70
N SER A 96 -6.93 -16.01 8.56
CA SER A 96 -7.40 -14.63 8.48
C SER A 96 -8.57 -14.51 7.52
N LYS A 97 -9.70 -14.04 8.08
CA LYS A 97 -10.95 -13.78 7.35
C LYS A 97 -10.88 -12.48 6.54
N LEU A 98 -9.89 -11.62 6.78
CA LEU A 98 -9.71 -10.34 6.08
C LEU A 98 -8.27 -10.19 5.57
N ARG A 99 -8.11 -9.84 4.29
CA ARG A 99 -6.82 -9.43 3.74
C ARG A 99 -6.91 -8.00 3.21
N ILE A 100 -5.99 -7.14 3.62
CA ILE A 100 -5.88 -5.79 3.06
C ILE A 100 -4.98 -5.83 1.81
N VAL A 101 -5.49 -5.29 0.72
CA VAL A 101 -4.79 -5.21 -0.57
C VAL A 101 -4.50 -3.74 -0.87
N PHE A 102 -3.21 -3.42 -1.01
CA PHE A 102 -2.74 -2.12 -1.48
C PHE A 102 -2.69 -2.11 -3.02
N ASN A 103 -3.40 -1.18 -3.64
CA ASN A 103 -3.59 -1.14 -5.09
C ASN A 103 -2.50 -0.31 -5.78
N GLY A 104 -1.43 -0.98 -6.21
CA GLY A 104 -0.34 -0.38 -6.99
C GLY A 104 -0.68 -0.08 -8.45
N SER A 105 -1.79 -0.60 -8.97
CA SER A 105 -2.25 -0.36 -10.35
C SER A 105 -3.25 0.80 -10.46
N ALA A 106 -3.50 1.53 -9.38
CA ALA A 106 -4.33 2.72 -9.44
C ALA A 106 -3.59 3.83 -10.22
N SER A 107 -4.19 4.32 -11.31
CA SER A 107 -3.65 5.43 -12.09
C SER A 107 -3.62 6.73 -11.29
N THR A 108 -2.52 7.46 -11.44
CA THR A 108 -2.38 8.84 -10.95
C THR A 108 -2.99 9.85 -11.91
N THR A 109 -2.89 11.15 -11.59
CA THR A 109 -3.31 12.22 -12.52
C THR A 109 -2.55 12.23 -13.85
N SER A 110 -1.39 11.59 -13.95
CA SER A 110 -0.68 11.44 -15.23
C SER A 110 -1.17 10.25 -16.06
N GLY A 111 -2.12 9.46 -15.56
CA GLY A 111 -2.59 8.21 -16.18
C GLY A 111 -1.72 7.00 -15.88
N LEU A 112 -0.48 7.18 -15.44
CA LEU A 112 0.43 6.12 -15.03
C LEU A 112 0.16 5.65 -13.60
N SER A 113 0.35 4.36 -13.34
CA SER A 113 0.30 3.76 -12.01
C SER A 113 1.70 3.39 -11.52
N LEU A 114 1.85 3.15 -10.20
CA LEU A 114 3.11 2.67 -9.63
C LEU A 114 3.59 1.38 -10.31
N ASN A 115 2.67 0.45 -10.56
CA ASN A 115 2.98 -0.83 -11.22
C ASN A 115 3.47 -0.68 -12.66
N ASP A 116 3.12 0.40 -13.38
CA ASP A 116 3.61 0.64 -14.74
C ASP A 116 5.10 1.03 -14.77
N LEU A 117 5.55 1.64 -13.66
CA LEU A 117 6.91 2.14 -13.49
C LEU A 117 7.81 1.20 -12.71
N LEU A 118 7.26 0.33 -11.86
CA LEU A 118 8.03 -0.75 -11.26
C LEU A 118 8.44 -1.75 -12.35
N LEU A 119 9.74 -2.05 -12.42
CA LEU A 119 10.21 -3.12 -13.28
C LEU A 119 9.74 -4.44 -12.69
N LYS A 120 9.14 -5.28 -13.54
CA LYS A 120 8.78 -6.64 -13.16
C LYS A 120 10.06 -7.36 -12.72
N GLY A 121 10.02 -8.02 -11.57
CA GLY A 121 11.08 -8.94 -11.20
C GLY A 121 11.20 -10.00 -12.29
N GLU A 122 12.42 -10.46 -12.58
CA GLU A 122 12.60 -11.67 -13.37
C GLU A 122 11.84 -12.81 -12.69
N VAL A 123 10.92 -13.43 -13.42
CA VAL A 123 10.32 -14.69 -12.99
C VAL A 123 11.46 -15.69 -13.00
N LYS A 124 12.02 -16.01 -11.84
CA LYS A 124 12.79 -17.25 -11.72
C LYS A 124 11.75 -18.36 -11.88
N GLU A 125 11.83 -19.13 -12.96
CA GLU A 125 11.11 -20.39 -13.01
C GLU A 125 11.51 -21.18 -11.76
N ASP A 126 10.51 -21.59 -10.98
CA ASP A 126 10.72 -22.49 -9.86
C ASP A 126 11.31 -23.78 -10.45
N ILE A 127 12.61 -23.98 -10.23
CA ILE A 127 13.24 -25.29 -10.36
C ILE A 127 12.63 -26.14 -9.24
N PHE A 128 11.72 -27.03 -9.64
CA PHE A 128 11.10 -28.05 -8.81
C PHE A 128 12.12 -28.86 -7.99
#